data_AF-A0A933RYH8-F1
#
_entry.id   AF-A0A933RYH8-F1
#
_cell.length_a   1.000
_cell.length_b   1.000
_cell.length_c   1.000
_cell.angle_alpha   90.00
_cell.angle_beta   90.00
_cell.angle_gamma   90.00
#
_symmetry.space_group_name_H-M   'P 1'
#
loop_
_entity.id
_entity.type
_entity.pdbx_description
1 polymer ?
#
loop_
_entity_poly.entity_id
_entity_poly.type
_entity_poly.pdbx_seq_one_letter_code
_entity_poly.pdbx_strand_id
1 'polypeptide(L)' 'MKKLLMLSVVGVGLLNAGAASAASYKWCVNYGTADALECEYRTLAQCRASASGVGGECSVNPHLLFGNASTQTPVR' A
#
# COMPACT_ATOMS: atom_id res chain seq x y z
N MET A 1 16.13 49.08 -23.89
CA MET A 1 16.17 48.38 -22.58
C MET A 1 14.75 48.18 -22.08
N LYS A 2 14.16 46.99 -22.26
CA LYS A 2 12.83 46.65 -21.70
C LYS A 2 13.09 45.58 -20.62
N LYS A 3 12.98 45.98 -19.34
CA LYS A 3 13.15 45.08 -18.20
C LYS A 3 11.88 44.23 -18.12
N LEU A 4 11.94 42.98 -18.56
CA LEU A 4 10.89 42.00 -18.30
C LEU A 4 10.93 41.64 -16.81
N LEU A 5 9.94 42.11 -16.06
CA LEU A 5 9.67 41.66 -14.70
C LEU A 5 9.05 40.26 -14.78
N MET A 6 9.82 39.24 -14.40
CA MET A 6 9.29 37.90 -14.14
C MET A 6 8.51 37.95 -12.83
N LEU A 7 7.20 37.71 -12.91
CA LEU A 7 6.34 37.51 -11.75
C LEU A 7 6.29 36.00 -11.44
N SER A 8 7.10 35.56 -10.49
CA SER A 8 7.08 34.18 -10.00
C SER A 8 5.94 34.01 -8.99
N VAL A 9 4.86 33.33 -9.41
CA VAL A 9 3.80 32.87 -8.51
C VAL A 9 4.29 31.62 -7.79
N VAL A 10 4.63 31.75 -6.51
CA VAL A 10 4.82 30.62 -5.61
C VAL A 10 3.44 30.18 -5.13
N GLY A 11 2.90 29.13 -5.75
CA GLY A 11 1.69 28.46 -5.27
C GLY A 11 2.03 27.57 -4.07
N VAL A 12 1.64 27.99 -2.86
CA VAL A 12 1.70 27.12 -1.68
C VAL A 12 0.49 26.20 -1.70
N GLY A 13 0.69 24.95 -2.11
CA GLY A 13 -0.33 23.91 -2.03
C GLY A 13 -0.48 23.41 -0.59
N LEU A 14 -1.68 23.54 -0.03
CA LEU A 14 -2.03 22.92 1.24
C LEU A 14 -2.13 21.40 1.02
N LEU A 15 -1.19 20.63 1.59
CA LEU A 15 -1.25 19.18 1.60
C LEU A 15 -2.27 18.74 2.66
N ASN A 16 -3.48 18.39 2.23
CA ASN A 16 -4.49 17.81 3.10
C ASN A 16 -4.17 16.33 3.33
N ALA A 17 -3.52 16.01 4.44
CA ALA A 17 -3.28 14.63 4.85
C ALA A 17 -4.58 14.03 5.42
N GLY A 18 -5.37 13.39 4.57
CA GLY A 18 -6.52 12.59 4.99
C GLY A 18 -6.08 11.34 5.78
N ALA A 19 -6.89 10.89 6.73
CA ALA A 19 -6.64 9.65 7.45
C ALA A 19 -6.59 8.46 6.48
N ALA A 20 -5.48 7.72 6.47
CA ALA A 20 -5.36 6.49 5.71
C ALA A 20 -6.25 5.43 6.37
N SER A 21 -7.37 5.08 5.72
CA SER A 21 -8.18 3.96 6.15
C SER A 21 -7.47 2.67 5.75
N ALA A 22 -7.21 1.78 6.71
CA ALA A 22 -6.65 0.46 6.42
C ALA A 22 -7.62 -0.31 5.53
N ALA A 23 -7.33 -0.39 4.23
CA ALA A 23 -8.13 -1.17 3.32
C ALA A 23 -8.01 -2.65 3.72
N SER A 24 -9.15 -3.34 3.79
CA SER A 24 -9.18 -4.77 4.08
C SER A 24 -8.67 -5.56 2.87
N TYR A 25 -7.37 -5.84 2.84
CA TYR A 25 -6.74 -6.69 1.83
C TYR A 25 -6.79 -8.15 2.26
N LYS A 26 -7.67 -8.91 1.61
CA LYS A 26 -7.95 -10.30 1.96
C LYS A 26 -6.92 -11.28 1.43
N TRP A 27 -6.23 -10.94 0.33
CA TRP A 27 -5.39 -11.86 -0.40
C TRP A 27 -3.96 -11.35 -0.46
N CYS A 28 -3.03 -12.28 -0.36
CA CYS A 28 -1.61 -12.03 -0.58
C CYS A 28 -1.06 -12.96 -1.64
N VAL A 29 0.03 -12.54 -2.29
CA VAL A 29 0.83 -13.38 -3.19
C VAL A 29 2.19 -13.66 -2.56
N ASN A 30 2.67 -14.90 -2.71
CA ASN A 30 4.02 -15.30 -2.37
C ASN A 30 4.75 -15.72 -3.66
N TYR A 31 5.85 -15.04 -3.99
CA TYR A 31 6.65 -15.33 -5.19
C TYR A 31 7.74 -16.39 -4.97
N GLY A 32 7.77 -17.05 -3.81
CA GLY A 32 8.78 -18.05 -3.44
C GLY A 32 10.08 -17.45 -2.93
N THR A 33 10.12 -16.13 -2.69
CA THR A 33 11.22 -15.44 -2.01
C THR A 33 10.93 -15.42 -0.52
N ALA A 34 11.95 -15.71 0.30
CA ALA A 34 11.80 -16.06 1.71
C ALA A 34 11.05 -15.02 2.58
N ASP A 35 10.92 -13.77 2.13
CA ASP A 35 10.45 -12.67 2.98
C ASP A 35 9.45 -11.70 2.30
N ALA A 36 8.94 -11.99 1.09
CA ALA A 36 8.03 -11.07 0.39
C ALA A 36 6.63 -11.67 0.22
N LEU A 37 5.78 -11.45 1.23
CA LEU A 37 4.34 -11.68 1.13
C LEU A 37 3.65 -10.35 0.81
N GLU A 38 3.16 -10.18 -0.41
CA GLU A 38 2.54 -8.92 -0.84
C GLU A 38 1.02 -9.01 -0.62
N CYS A 39 0.51 -8.27 0.37
CA CYS A 39 -0.87 -8.35 0.87
C CYS A 39 -1.72 -7.15 0.48
N GLU A 40 -1.74 -6.80 -0.81
CA GLU A 40 -2.40 -5.60 -1.33
C GLU A 40 -3.64 -5.89 -2.20
N TYR A 41 -4.14 -7.13 -2.17
CA TYR A 41 -5.23 -7.56 -3.05
C TYR A 41 -6.55 -7.72 -2.31
N ARG A 42 -7.61 -7.10 -2.86
CA ARG A 42 -8.97 -7.23 -2.32
C ARG A 42 -9.67 -8.51 -2.80
N THR A 43 -9.34 -9.00 -3.99
CA THR A 43 -9.93 -10.20 -4.59
C THR A 43 -8.87 -11.20 -5.02
N LEU A 44 -9.23 -12.48 -5.02
CA LEU A 44 -8.34 -13.56 -5.49
C LEU A 44 -7.98 -13.38 -6.97
N ALA A 45 -8.90 -12.84 -7.77
CA ALA A 45 -8.65 -12.54 -9.18
C ALA A 45 -7.54 -11.48 -9.34
N GLN A 46 -7.52 -10.45 -8.49
CA GLN A 46 -6.46 -9.44 -8.49
C GLN A 46 -5.10 -10.03 -8.14
N CYS A 47 -5.04 -10.86 -7.08
CA CYS A 47 -3.82 -11.57 -6.71
C CYS A 47 -3.30 -12.46 -7.86
N ARG A 48 -4.18 -13.26 -8.46
CA ARG A 48 -3.83 -14.14 -9.59
C ARG A 48 -3.38 -13.36 -10.82
N ALA A 49 -4.00 -12.22 -11.10
CA ALA A 49 -3.59 -11.36 -12.20
C ALA A 49 -2.16 -10.84 -12.00
N SER A 50 -1.79 -10.45 -10.77
CA SER A 50 -0.42 -10.06 -10.45
C SER A 50 0.58 -11.22 -10.51
N ALA A 51 0.20 -12.42 -10.06
CA ALA A 51 1.03 -13.63 -10.17
C ALA A 51 1.17 -14.15 -11.62
N SER A 52 0.29 -13.70 -12.53
CA SER A 52 0.28 -14.17 -13.92
C SER A 52 1.56 -13.75 -14.63
N GLY A 53 2.27 -14.72 -15.22
CA GLY A 53 3.48 -14.48 -16.01
C GLY A 53 4.80 -14.52 -15.23
N VAL A 54 4.79 -14.22 -13.93
CA VAL A 54 5.96 -14.33 -13.04
C VAL A 54 5.94 -15.58 -12.17
N GLY A 55 4.76 -16.20 -11.98
CA GLY A 55 4.56 -17.27 -11.01
C GLY A 55 4.23 -16.71 -9.62
N GLY A 56 3.76 -17.57 -8.72
CA GLY A 56 3.42 -17.17 -7.35
C GLY A 56 2.15 -17.85 -6.83
N GLU A 57 2.05 -17.96 -5.50
CA GLU A 57 0.92 -18.59 -4.82
C GLU A 57 0.07 -17.55 -4.10
N CYS A 58 -1.23 -17.57 -4.37
CA CYS A 58 -2.20 -16.70 -3.70
C CYS A 58 -2.80 -17.38 -2.46
N SER A 59 -2.71 -16.74 -1.31
CA SER A 59 -3.26 -17.23 -0.04
C SER A 59 -4.01 -16.12 0.72
N VAL A 60 -4.80 -16.51 1.72
CA VAL A 60 -5.50 -15.56 2.59
C VAL A 60 -4.49 -14.81 3.42
N ASN A 61 -4.70 -13.49 3.58
CA ASN A 61 -3.85 -12.65 4.41
C ASN A 61 -3.79 -13.19 5.86
N PRO A 62 -2.61 -13.62 6.34
CA PRO A 62 -2.47 -14.20 7.67
C PRO A 62 -2.80 -13.19 8.79
N HIS A 63 -2.68 -11.88 8.54
CA HIS A 63 -3.13 -10.85 9.50
C HIS A 63 -4.63 -10.92 9.80
N LEU A 64 -5.44 -11.48 8.89
CA LEU A 64 -6.87 -11.69 9.13
C LEU A 64 -7.16 -12.93 10.00
N LEU A 65 -6.22 -13.88 10.03
CA LEU A 65 -6.33 -15.11 10.80
C LEU A 65 -5.80 -14.93 12.23
N PHE A 66 -4.75 -14.11 12.39
CA PHE A 66 -4.04 -13.91 13.66
C PHE A 66 -4.15 -12.46 14.19
N GLY A 67 -5.18 -11.72 13.77
CA GLY A 67 -5.48 -10.30 14.05
C GLY A 67 -4.58 -9.59 15.08
N ASN A 68 -3.77 -8.62 14.62
CA ASN A 68 -3.00 -7.65 15.41
C ASN A 68 -2.46 -8.12 16.78
N ALA A 69 -2.00 -9.37 16.93
CA ALA A 69 -1.37 -9.81 18.17
C ALA A 69 -0.08 -9.02 18.50
N SER A 70 0.41 -8.21 17.56
CA SER A 70 1.63 -7.41 17.68
C SER A 70 1.39 -5.90 17.93
N THR A 71 0.14 -5.41 17.87
CA THR A 71 -0.13 -3.95 17.85
C THR A 71 -0.95 -3.42 19.01
N GLN A 72 -0.95 -4.10 20.16
CA GLN A 72 -1.61 -3.58 21.36
C GLN A 72 -0.80 -3.80 22.63
N THR A 73 0.49 -3.44 22.62
CA THR A 73 1.13 -3.01 23.88
C THR A 73 1.08 -1.48 23.89
N PRO A 74 0.16 -0.84 24.61
CA PRO A 74 0.33 0.58 24.91
C PRO A 74 1.62 0.69 25.72
N VAL A 75 2.67 1.26 25.12
CA VAL A 75 3.84 1.74 25.85
C VAL A 75 3.33 2.83 26.80
N ARG A 76 3.20 2.43 28.07
CA ARG A 76 2.84 3.27 29.22
C ARG A 76 4.09 3.89 29.80
#